data_AF-A0A7C4YKE9-F1
#
_entry.id   AF-A0A7C4YKE9-F1
#
_cell.length_a   1.000
_cell.length_b   1.000
_cell.length_c   1.000
_cell.angle_alpha   90.00
_cell.angle_beta   90.00
_cell.angle_gamma   90.00
#
_symmetry.space_group_name_H-M   'P 1'
#
loop_
_entity.id
_entity.type
_entity.pdbx_description
1 polymer ?
#
loop_
_entity_poly.entity_id
_entity_poly.type
_entity_poly.pdbx_seq_one_letter_code
_entity_poly.pdbx_strand_id
1 'polypeptide(L)'
;MYERVGSDTDAAEFDTLYCAGISVRRDGNPSFMHNKVVIVDQRYVITGSLNYSTSAEESNDENVIMLDNPEIARLYLQEFDQIWSQSTDPEPGSVVCQ
;
A
#
# COMPACT_ATOMS: atom_id res chain seq x y z
N MET A 1 -3.22 -1.00 1.36
CA MET A 1 -2.61 -1.95 2.31
C MET A 1 -1.27 -1.39 2.72
N TYR A 2 -0.91 -1.55 3.99
CA TYR A 2 0.34 -1.03 4.54
C TYR A 2 1.16 -2.15 5.17
N GLU A 3 2.48 -1.94 5.21
CA GLU A 3 3.39 -2.72 6.02
C GLU A 3 3.06 -2.52 7.51
N ARG A 4 3.09 -3.58 8.32
CA ARG A 4 2.88 -3.51 9.76
C ARG A 4 3.87 -2.56 10.41
N VAL A 5 5.14 -2.62 10.04
CA VAL A 5 6.16 -1.74 10.58
C VAL A 5 6.05 -0.33 9.97
N GLY A 6 5.91 0.69 10.81
CA GLY A 6 5.90 2.10 10.41
C GLY A 6 4.53 2.69 10.05
N SER A 7 3.49 1.86 9.93
CA SER A 7 2.12 2.33 9.64
C SER A 7 1.38 2.96 10.82
N ASP A 8 2.01 3.02 11.99
CA ASP A 8 1.51 3.74 13.18
C ASP A 8 2.17 5.11 13.39
N THR A 9 3.02 5.54 12.44
CA THR A 9 3.71 6.83 12.55
C THR A 9 2.86 7.96 11.98
N ASP A 10 3.04 9.18 12.50
CA ASP A 10 2.35 10.38 12.00
C ASP A 10 2.64 10.67 10.51
N ALA A 11 3.73 10.12 9.97
CA ALA A 11 4.10 10.26 8.56
C ALA A 11 3.34 9.27 7.65
N ALA A 12 2.67 8.27 8.20
CA ALA A 12 1.90 7.31 7.43
C ALA A 12 0.48 7.83 7.20
N GLU A 13 0.01 7.76 5.96
CA GLU A 13 -1.37 8.11 5.60
C GLU A 13 -2.41 7.05 5.99
N PHE A 14 -2.05 6.12 6.89
CA PHE A 14 -2.93 5.01 7.29
C PHE A 14 -4.21 5.53 7.94
N ASP A 15 -4.06 6.40 8.95
CA ASP A 15 -5.18 6.95 9.72
C ASP A 15 -6.03 7.90 8.86
N THR A 16 -5.39 8.73 8.03
CA THR A 16 -6.07 9.62 7.07
C THR A 16 -7.04 8.85 6.18
N LEU A 17 -6.54 7.78 5.53
CA LEU A 17 -7.36 6.99 4.62
C LEU A 17 -8.42 6.17 5.37
N TYR A 18 -8.09 5.61 6.54
CA TYR A 18 -9.06 4.90 7.38
C TYR A 18 -10.23 5.82 7.75
N CYS A 19 -9.93 7.02 8.24
CA CYS A 19 -10.93 8.00 8.66
C CYS A 19 -11.73 8.59 7.50
N ALA A 20 -11.19 8.55 6.28
CA ALA A 20 -11.93 8.84 5.05
C ALA A 20 -12.89 7.71 4.63
N GLY A 21 -12.97 6.60 5.38
CA GLY A 21 -13.83 5.46 5.09
C GLY A 21 -13.26 4.51 4.03
N ILE A 22 -11.97 4.63 3.70
CA ILE A 22 -11.29 3.72 2.77
C ILE A 22 -10.88 2.47 3.53
N SER A 23 -11.13 1.30 2.95
CA SER A 23 -10.67 0.04 3.52
C SER A 23 -9.14 -0.03 3.52
N VAL A 24 -8.55 0.09 4.70
CA VAL A 24 -7.11 -0.03 4.92
C VAL A 24 -6.82 -1.15 5.90
N ARG A 25 -5.71 -1.86 5.66
CA ARG A 25 -5.28 -3.02 6.44
C ARG A 25 -3.76 -3.06 6.54
N ARG A 26 -3.27 -3.64 7.63
CA ARG A 26 -1.86 -3.97 7.83
C ARG A 26 -1.62 -5.41 7.41
N ASP A 27 -0.55 -5.66 6.68
CA ASP A 27 -0.23 -7.00 6.21
C ASP A 27 -0.06 -8.00 7.40
N GLY A 28 -0.32 -9.28 7.13
CA GLY A 28 -0.21 -10.35 8.12
C GLY A 28 1.11 -11.12 8.07
N ASN A 29 2.04 -10.73 7.19
CA ASN A 29 3.22 -11.54 6.93
C ASN A 29 4.29 -11.30 8.02
N PRO A 30 5.14 -12.31 8.34
CA PRO A 30 6.17 -12.17 9.37
C PRO A 30 7.44 -11.44 8.89
N SER A 31 7.55 -11.17 7.59
CA SER A 31 8.65 -10.47 6.93
C SER A 31 8.20 -9.07 6.48
N PHE A 32 9.08 -8.33 5.82
CA PHE A 32 8.76 -6.99 5.31
C PHE A 32 7.99 -7.06 3.98
N MET A 33 6.77 -6.52 3.96
CA MET A 33 6.01 -6.16 2.78
C MET A 33 6.61 -4.89 2.16
N HIS A 34 7.46 -5.07 1.16
CA HIS A 34 8.21 -3.96 0.53
C HIS A 34 7.66 -3.56 -0.85
N ASN A 35 6.46 -4.03 -1.20
CA ASN A 35 5.81 -3.73 -2.47
C ASN A 35 5.38 -2.24 -2.52
N LYS A 36 5.77 -1.54 -3.58
CA LYS A 36 5.24 -0.20 -3.90
C LYS A 36 4.43 -0.30 -5.17
N VAL A 37 3.15 -0.61 -5.01
CA VAL A 37 2.26 -0.97 -6.13
C VAL A 37 0.93 -0.25 -6.01
N VAL A 38 0.45 0.31 -7.11
CA VAL A 38 -0.93 0.77 -7.28
C VAL A 38 -1.52 0.08 -8.49
N ILE A 39 -2.72 -0.48 -8.34
CA ILE A 39 -3.45 -1.17 -9.40
C ILE A 39 -4.74 -0.42 -9.64
N VAL A 40 -5.01 -0.05 -10.89
CA VAL A 40 -6.20 0.73 -11.28
C VAL A 40 -6.98 -0.02 -12.35
N ASP A 41 -8.29 -0.12 -12.15
CA ASP A 41 -9.27 -0.70 -13.08
C ASP A 41 -8.90 -2.07 -13.64
N GLN A 42 -8.18 -2.88 -12.86
CA GLN A 42 -7.69 -4.21 -13.27
C GLN A 42 -6.87 -4.19 -14.59
N ARG A 43 -6.26 -3.05 -14.91
CA ARG A 43 -5.59 -2.81 -16.20
C ARG A 43 -4.24 -2.13 -16.05
N TYR A 44 -4.17 -1.11 -15.21
CA TYR A 44 -2.96 -0.32 -15.02
C TYR A 44 -2.24 -0.75 -13.75
N VAL A 45 -0.92 -0.93 -13.85
CA VAL A 45 -0.05 -1.14 -12.69
C VAL A 45 0.99 -0.04 -12.67
N ILE A 46 1.05 0.69 -11.55
CA ILE A 46 2.10 1.66 -11.28
C ILE A 46 2.99 1.04 -10.20
N THR A 47 4.27 0.89 -10.50
CA THR A 47 5.23 0.23 -9.60
C THR A 47 6.65 0.74 -9.82
N GLY A 48 7.57 0.44 -8.91
CA GLY A 48 8.96 0.83 -8.98
C GLY A 48 9.65 0.78 -7.62
N SER A 49 10.68 1.61 -7.46
CA SER A 49 11.41 1.76 -6.19
C SER A 49 10.79 2.83 -5.29
N LEU A 50 10.01 3.76 -5.86
CA LEU A 50 9.42 4.91 -5.17
C LEU A 50 8.52 4.50 -4.00
N ASN A 51 8.89 4.94 -2.80
CA ASN A 51 7.94 5.05 -1.67
C ASN A 51 7.17 6.36 -1.79
N TYR A 52 5.90 6.40 -1.38
CA TYR A 52 5.11 7.63 -1.37
C TYR A 52 5.51 8.50 -0.15
N SER A 53 6.65 9.16 -0.22
CA SER A 53 7.20 10.01 0.84
C SER A 53 7.92 11.24 0.28
N THR A 54 8.04 12.29 1.10
CA THR A 54 8.77 13.52 0.74
C THR A 54 10.22 13.25 0.35
N SER A 55 10.89 12.31 1.02
CA SER A 55 12.28 11.95 0.68
C SER A 55 12.42 11.32 -0.72
N ALA A 56 11.42 10.53 -1.14
CA ALA A 56 11.40 9.94 -2.48
C ALA A 56 11.18 11.01 -3.56
N GLU A 57 10.47 12.07 -3.22
CA GLU A 57 10.20 13.21 -4.12
C GLU A 57 11.38 14.19 -4.21
N GLU A 58 12.04 14.49 -3.07
CA GLU A 58 12.99 15.60 -2.99
C GLU A 58 14.46 15.17 -3.02
N SER A 59 14.79 13.95 -2.59
CA SER A 59 16.19 13.57 -2.33
C SER A 59 16.66 12.25 -2.92
N ASN A 60 15.78 11.26 -3.08
CA ASN A 60 16.18 9.96 -3.59
C ASN A 60 16.04 9.89 -5.12
N ASP A 61 16.99 9.23 -5.78
CA ASP A 61 16.80 8.80 -7.16
C ASP A 61 15.92 7.54 -7.17
N GLU A 62 14.66 7.71 -7.55
CA GLU A 62 13.67 6.63 -7.61
C GLU A 62 13.20 6.40 -9.04
N ASN A 63 12.83 5.16 -9.37
CA ASN A 63 12.16 4.85 -10.64
C ASN A 63 10.68 4.55 -10.42
N VAL A 64 9.87 4.93 -11.40
CA VAL A 64 8.45 4.57 -11.51
C VAL A 64 8.18 4.13 -12.95
N ILE A 65 7.48 3.02 -13.10
CA ILE A 65 6.95 2.55 -14.38
C ILE A 65 5.44 2.39 -14.28
N MET A 66 4.76 2.69 -15.38
CA MET A 66 3.34 2.43 -15.55
C MET A 66 3.16 1.40 -16.66
N LEU A 67 2.48 0.30 -16.33
CA LEU A 67 2.17 -0.78 -17.24
C LEU A 67 0.68 -0.72 -17.58
N ASP A 68 0.35 -0.52 -18.86
CA ASP A 68 -1.01 -0.71 -19.38
C ASP A 68 -1.13 -2.12 -19.96
N ASN A 69 -1.44 -3.09 -19.10
CA ASN A 69 -1.59 -4.48 -19.50
C ASN A 69 -2.49 -5.23 -18.49
N PRO A 70 -3.71 -5.67 -18.91
CA PRO A 70 -4.65 -6.34 -18.02
C PRO A 70 -4.15 -7.71 -17.54
N GLU A 71 -3.35 -8.43 -18.31
CA GLU A 71 -2.80 -9.73 -17.89
C GLU A 71 -1.78 -9.56 -16.77
N ILE A 72 -0.93 -8.54 -16.85
CA ILE A 72 0.01 -8.18 -15.78
C ILE A 72 -0.74 -7.66 -14.56
N ALA A 73 -1.73 -6.78 -14.75
CA ALA A 73 -2.55 -6.27 -13.66
C ALA A 73 -3.23 -7.39 -12.88
N ARG A 74 -3.72 -8.43 -13.57
CA ARG A 74 -4.29 -9.62 -12.94
C ARG A 74 -3.28 -10.35 -12.06
N LEU A 75 -2.02 -10.46 -12.45
CA LEU A 75 -0.97 -11.10 -11.63
C LEU A 75 -0.70 -10.29 -10.35
N TYR A 76 -0.61 -8.97 -10.45
CA TYR A 76 -0.46 -8.10 -9.27
C TYR A 76 -1.68 -8.13 -8.36
N LEU A 77 -2.90 -8.21 -8.92
CA LEU A 77 -4.12 -8.37 -8.12
C LEU A 77 -4.12 -9.69 -7.37
N GLN A 78 -3.67 -10.79 -7.99
CA GLN A 78 -3.58 -12.07 -7.29
C GLN A 78 -2.65 -12.00 -6.08
N GLU A 79 -1.50 -11.33 -6.20
CA GLU A 79 -0.60 -11.11 -5.07
C GLU A 79 -1.26 -10.20 -4.01
N PHE A 80 -1.88 -9.10 -4.44
CA PHE A 80 -2.60 -8.21 -3.54
C PHE A 80 -3.68 -8.96 -2.74
N ASP A 81 -4.50 -9.78 -3.40
CA ASP A 81 -5.56 -10.57 -2.78
C ASP A 81 -5.00 -11.60 -1.79
N GLN A 82 -3.86 -12.23 -2.12
CA GLN A 82 -3.18 -13.15 -1.21
C GLN A 82 -2.72 -12.45 0.07
N ILE A 83 -2.07 -11.30 -0.03
CA ILE A 83 -1.66 -10.53 1.14
C ILE A 83 -2.89 -9.98 1.87
N TRP A 84 -3.94 -9.60 1.15
CA TRP A 84 -5.19 -9.07 1.72
C TRP A 84 -5.95 -10.10 2.53
N SER A 85 -5.90 -11.37 2.12
CA SER A 85 -6.49 -12.48 2.87
C SER A 85 -5.79 -12.76 4.21
N GLN A 86 -4.51 -12.37 4.32
CA GLN A 86 -3.69 -12.54 5.51
C GLN A 86 -3.66 -11.27 6.38
N SER A 87 -4.05 -10.13 5.82
CA SER A 87 -4.01 -8.83 6.49
C SER A 87 -5.12 -8.68 7.52
N THR A 88 -4.90 -7.80 8.49
CA THR A 88 -5.88 -7.50 9.54
C THR A 88 -6.41 -6.09 9.40
N ASP A 89 -7.69 -5.92 9.73
CA ASP A 89 -8.28 -4.60 9.94
C ASP A 89 -7.60 -3.90 11.12
N PRO A 90 -7.67 -2.56 11.22
CA PRO A 90 -7.17 -1.83 12.38
C PRO A 90 -7.83 -2.32 13.66
N GLU A 91 -7.06 -2.42 14.74
CA GLU A 91 -7.60 -2.83 16.03
C GLU A 91 -8.66 -1.84 16.52
N PRO A 92 -9.77 -2.28 17.11
CA PRO A 92 -10.80 -1.38 17.61
C PRO A 92 -10.24 -0.31 18.56
N GLY A 93 -10.42 0.95 18.20
CA GLY A 93 -9.94 2.09 19.00
C GLY A 93 -8.46 2.43 18.81
N SER A 94 -7.72 1.74 17.94
CA SER A 94 -6.32 2.09 17.63
C SER A 94 -6.20 3.33 16.73
N VAL A 95 -7.23 3.64 15.95
CA VAL A 95 -7.29 4.82 15.08
C VAL A 95 -8.38 5.75 15.59
N VAL A 96 -8.04 7.01 15.82
CA VAL A 96 -8.97 8.04 16.29
C VAL A 96 -9.26 9.01 15.15
N CYS A 97 -10.47 8.93 14.61
CA CYS A 97 -10.94 9.87 13.59
C CYS A 97 -11.51 11.12 14.27
N GLN A 98 -10.93 12.28 13.98
CA GLN A 98 -11.40 13.57 14.47
C GLN A 98 -12.47 14.17 13.57
#